data_AF-A0A4R9AUG4-F1
#
_entry.id   AF-A0A4R9AUG4-F1
#
_cell.length_a   1.000
_cell.length_b   1.000
_cell.length_c   1.000
_cell.angle_alpha   90.00
_cell.angle_beta   90.00
_cell.angle_gamma   90.00
#
_symmetry.space_group_name_H-M   'P 1'
#
loop_
_entity.id
_entity.type
_entity.pdbx_description
1 polymer ?
#
loop_
_entity_poly.entity_id
_entity_poly.type
_entity_poly.pdbx_seq_one_letter_code
_entity_poly.pdbx_strand_id
1 'polypeptide(L)'
;MEPVRRRSRIHFEPLRLTSGSTPRASCSTAMTCSTTRATLCAPTKCCCSPRFLPSSRPARFILRCGRGGHCGCAPRHSGCMQPTIVKAQKAQDFLALVPQLLGFLPETSAVLVAFRGNRTCGALRFNLPEPGAPQKVYKRIATTLAGMLCKIPGVDAVVPVLYTGASFASTTGIPGERFAEILNRRLELSGFLLRDSLCVAADAWGSYRDPQCPAGGHPLSDIAESQVFEAATTAAEHPLGTLQNGVEPIGVDSATKERLARVYRRYHRLLMRAENAPALFPTLGFMLDPVMIAEEALTWQNPPSEENAAALLVLVQSPPNRDQIMVQFAFGRAEGMRAHELNRRYARLQSETGRSLDDLVTEEMHTGDPNAKHTGDIMLGLQRERPDVDRIRIAITLLRTVVAMAPRAARPAPLCMLAWLSWALGSGSVAGIFVDRALVIDSQYSMATLLDLLLTSGHLPEWAFAVPRTGEEENDGYARDEDLDQDLDQNFDEDFDERAAGR
;
A
#
# COMPACT_ATOMS: atom_id res chain seq x y z
N MET A 1 -15.33 37.97 -32.81
CA MET A 1 -15.72 37.36 -31.53
C MET A 1 -14.44 37.06 -30.76
N GLU A 2 -14.18 37.79 -29.68
CA GLU A 2 -13.01 37.55 -28.81
C GLU A 2 -13.29 36.44 -27.78
N PRO A 3 -12.28 35.65 -27.38
CA PRO A 3 -12.40 34.73 -26.26
C PRO A 3 -12.12 35.44 -24.92
N VAL A 4 -13.12 35.43 -24.03
CA VAL A 4 -13.04 36.04 -22.69
C VAL A 4 -12.03 35.31 -21.79
N ARG A 5 -10.85 35.92 -21.57
CA ARG A 5 -9.87 35.44 -20.58
C ARG A 5 -10.30 35.87 -19.16
N ARG A 6 -10.91 34.97 -18.38
CA ARG A 6 -11.00 35.15 -16.91
C ARG A 6 -9.60 34.99 -16.27
N ARG A 7 -8.92 36.11 -16.05
CA ARG A 7 -7.71 36.19 -15.22
C ARG A 7 -8.09 36.41 -13.76
N SER A 8 -7.96 35.39 -12.92
CA SER A 8 -7.95 35.56 -11.47
C SER A 8 -6.59 36.12 -11.02
N ARG A 9 -6.42 37.44 -11.08
CA ARG A 9 -5.27 38.11 -10.44
C ARG A 9 -5.55 38.33 -8.96
N ILE A 10 -4.73 37.75 -8.11
CA ILE A 10 -4.65 38.13 -6.70
C ILE A 10 -3.59 39.23 -6.62
N HIS A 11 -4.02 40.46 -6.26
CA HIS A 11 -3.12 41.55 -5.90
C HIS A 11 -2.96 41.59 -4.38
N PHE A 12 -1.74 41.79 -3.90
CA PHE A 12 -1.49 42.24 -2.53
C PHE A 12 -0.51 43.41 -2.56
N GLU A 13 -0.89 44.48 -1.86
CA GLU A 13 -0.15 45.73 -1.73
C GLU A 13 0.52 45.76 -0.34
N PRO A 14 1.80 46.18 -0.22
CA PRO A 14 2.53 46.06 1.04
C PRO A 14 2.31 47.28 1.96
N LEU A 15 1.67 47.06 3.11
CA LEU A 15 1.72 48.02 4.23
C LEU A 15 3.05 47.91 4.98
N ARG A 16 3.60 49.05 5.40
CA ARG A 16 4.98 49.22 5.89
C ARG A 16 5.00 49.88 7.28
N LEU A 17 6.03 49.52 8.07
CA LEU A 17 6.49 50.19 9.32
C LEU A 17 5.57 49.96 10.55
N THR A 18 6.06 49.89 11.80
CA THR A 18 7.29 50.46 12.41
C THR A 18 7.99 49.53 13.44
N SER A 19 9.31 49.41 13.30
CA SER A 19 10.42 49.46 14.30
C SER A 19 10.23 49.16 15.80
N GLY A 20 11.16 48.37 16.38
CA GLY A 20 11.43 48.27 17.83
C GLY A 20 12.83 47.72 18.17
N SER A 21 13.56 48.34 19.12
CA SER A 21 15.05 48.27 19.22
C SER A 21 15.58 48.29 20.68
N THR A 22 16.70 47.64 21.09
CA THR A 22 17.69 46.86 20.29
C THR A 22 18.37 45.65 21.00
N PRO A 23 19.42 45.75 21.88
CA PRO A 23 20.56 44.81 21.71
C PRO A 23 21.26 44.19 22.96
N ARG A 24 22.29 43.38 22.66
CA ARG A 24 23.41 42.86 23.51
C ARG A 24 23.08 41.60 24.36
N ALA A 25 24.04 40.72 24.67
CA ALA A 25 25.51 40.82 24.57
C ALA A 25 26.20 39.52 24.08
N SER A 26 27.46 39.68 23.65
CA SER A 26 28.42 38.65 23.28
C SER A 26 29.08 37.96 24.48
N CYS A 27 29.53 36.71 24.31
CA CYS A 27 30.80 36.28 24.89
C CYS A 27 31.54 35.30 23.96
N SER A 28 32.85 35.49 23.82
CA SER A 28 33.74 34.69 22.97
C SER A 28 34.79 34.02 23.83
N THR A 29 35.11 32.75 23.59
CA THR A 29 36.44 32.19 23.89
C THR A 29 36.71 31.00 22.98
N ALA A 30 37.86 30.98 22.32
CA ALA A 30 38.36 29.86 21.54
C ALA A 30 39.40 29.06 22.35
N MET A 31 39.58 27.78 22.05
CA MET A 31 40.89 27.14 22.23
C MET A 31 41.10 25.92 21.33
N THR A 32 42.30 25.82 20.78
CA THR A 32 42.77 24.81 19.81
C THR A 32 43.90 23.95 20.38
N CYS A 33 43.88 22.64 20.13
CA CYS A 33 45.05 21.72 20.14
C CYS A 33 44.52 20.34 19.66
N SER A 34 44.86 19.69 18.54
CA SER A 34 46.06 19.47 17.70
C SER A 34 46.76 18.12 17.94
N THR A 35 46.81 17.28 16.88
CA THR A 35 47.83 16.23 16.57
C THR A 35 47.94 15.00 17.53
N THR A 36 48.05 13.73 17.14
CA THR A 36 48.99 13.04 16.20
C THR A 36 48.52 11.56 16.03
N ARG A 37 48.16 11.01 14.84
CA ARG A 37 48.96 10.33 13.77
C ARG A 37 49.70 9.02 14.15
N ALA A 38 49.25 7.86 13.64
CA ALA A 38 50.03 6.65 13.22
C ALA A 38 49.09 5.41 13.01
N THR A 39 49.35 4.35 12.21
CA THR A 39 50.09 4.10 10.95
C THR A 39 49.55 2.77 10.33
N LEU A 40 49.76 2.55 9.02
CA LEU A 40 49.30 1.45 8.16
C LEU A 40 49.38 0.00 8.71
N CYS A 41 48.44 -0.86 8.28
CA CYS A 41 48.75 -2.22 7.84
C CYS A 41 47.71 -2.82 6.88
N ALA A 42 48.19 -3.38 5.76
CA ALA A 42 47.49 -4.22 4.76
C ALA A 42 48.60 -4.95 3.94
N PRO A 43 48.33 -5.99 3.11
CA PRO A 43 47.04 -6.58 2.73
C PRO A 43 46.99 -8.13 2.82
N THR A 44 45.81 -8.73 2.61
CA THR A 44 45.72 -10.05 1.92
C THR A 44 44.37 -10.24 1.23
N LYS A 45 44.35 -11.03 0.15
CA LYS A 45 43.23 -11.13 -0.81
C LYS A 45 42.20 -12.17 -0.36
N CYS A 46 40.91 -11.83 -0.48
CA CYS A 46 39.87 -12.82 -0.78
C CYS A 46 38.95 -12.27 -1.88
N CYS A 47 39.07 -12.82 -3.09
CA CYS A 47 38.17 -12.53 -4.19
C CYS A 47 36.89 -13.35 -4.03
N CYS A 48 35.75 -12.68 -3.77
CA CYS A 48 34.41 -13.18 -4.07
C CYS A 48 33.46 -12.00 -4.19
N SER A 49 33.45 -11.36 -5.37
CA SER A 49 32.54 -10.25 -5.67
C SER A 49 31.09 -10.75 -5.68
N PRO A 50 30.17 -10.19 -4.87
CA PRO A 50 28.75 -10.37 -5.13
C PRO A 50 28.43 -9.63 -6.44
N ARG A 51 28.06 -10.37 -7.49
CA ARG A 51 27.42 -9.77 -8.65
C ARG A 51 26.07 -9.21 -8.19
N PHE A 52 26.03 -7.92 -7.87
CA PHE A 52 24.79 -7.17 -7.84
C PHE A 52 24.18 -7.21 -9.25
N LEU A 53 23.21 -8.11 -9.44
CA LEU A 53 22.32 -8.05 -10.58
C LEU A 53 21.39 -6.84 -10.33
N PRO A 54 21.39 -5.81 -11.19
CA PRO A 54 20.42 -4.73 -11.07
C PRO A 54 19.03 -5.31 -11.34
N SER A 55 18.13 -5.22 -10.36
CA SER A 55 16.78 -5.77 -10.45
C SER A 55 15.94 -4.94 -11.43
N SER A 56 15.86 -5.40 -12.68
CA SER A 56 15.02 -4.82 -13.73
C SER A 56 13.53 -5.09 -13.48
N ARG A 57 12.94 -4.39 -12.52
CA ARG A 57 11.50 -4.49 -12.16
C ARG A 57 10.76 -3.14 -12.22
N PRO A 58 9.59 -3.06 -12.89
CA PRO A 58 8.71 -1.90 -12.82
C PRO A 58 7.93 -1.83 -11.48
N ALA A 59 7.41 -0.65 -11.14
CA ALA A 59 7.02 -0.28 -9.77
C ALA A 59 5.54 -0.47 -9.40
N ARG A 60 5.25 -0.34 -8.08
CA ARG A 60 3.95 -0.63 -7.41
C ARG A 60 3.64 0.36 -6.27
N PHE A 61 2.43 0.28 -5.73
CA PHE A 61 1.55 1.44 -5.62
C PHE A 61 0.73 1.52 -4.33
N ILE A 62 1.04 2.53 -3.51
CA ILE A 62 0.55 2.66 -2.12
C ILE A 62 -0.63 3.63 -2.02
N LEU A 63 -1.73 3.19 -1.42
CA LEU A 63 -2.98 3.92 -1.30
C LEU A 63 -3.54 3.77 0.11
N ARG A 64 -3.70 4.88 0.84
CA ARG A 64 -4.25 4.89 2.20
C ARG A 64 -5.74 5.26 2.14
N CYS A 65 -6.60 4.39 2.67
CA CYS A 65 -8.03 4.67 2.81
C CYS A 65 -8.27 5.71 3.91
N GLY A 66 -9.20 6.64 3.69
CA GLY A 66 -9.70 7.52 4.75
C GLY A 66 -10.44 6.70 5.81
N ARG A 67 -10.15 6.95 7.10
CA ARG A 67 -10.87 6.34 8.23
C ARG A 67 -12.35 6.74 8.15
N GLY A 68 -13.23 5.74 8.22
CA GLY A 68 -14.68 5.92 8.31
C GLY A 68 -15.31 4.61 8.75
N GLY A 69 -15.92 4.59 9.92
CA GLY A 69 -16.65 3.45 10.43
C GLY A 69 -17.49 3.88 11.63
N HIS A 70 -18.53 3.10 11.93
CA HIS A 70 -19.10 2.80 13.24
C HIS A 70 -20.14 1.68 13.02
N CYS A 71 -20.07 0.61 13.81
CA CYS A 71 -21.07 -0.46 13.83
C CYS A 71 -21.76 -0.44 15.19
N GLY A 72 -23.09 -0.61 15.23
CA GLY A 72 -23.86 -0.40 16.45
C GLY A 72 -23.82 -1.59 17.43
N CYS A 73 -23.54 -1.33 18.72
CA CYS A 73 -24.23 -1.92 19.87
C CYS A 73 -23.77 -1.31 21.22
N ALA A 74 -24.70 -0.63 21.91
CA ALA A 74 -24.67 -0.19 23.32
C ALA A 74 -23.58 0.82 23.79
N PRO A 75 -23.88 1.71 24.77
CA PRO A 75 -23.12 2.94 24.96
C PRO A 75 -22.00 2.86 26.02
N ARG A 76 -20.77 3.15 25.60
CA ARG A 76 -19.73 3.74 26.47
C ARG A 76 -19.00 4.85 25.72
N HIS A 77 -18.66 5.93 26.42
CA HIS A 77 -18.13 7.16 25.83
C HIS A 77 -16.80 6.93 25.10
N SER A 78 -16.85 6.91 23.77
CA SER A 78 -15.69 7.01 22.88
C SER A 78 -15.83 8.29 22.06
N GLY A 79 -14.85 9.19 22.18
CA GLY A 79 -14.87 10.49 21.49
C GLY A 79 -14.86 10.31 19.98
N CYS A 80 -15.87 10.86 19.30
CA CYS A 80 -15.90 10.95 17.84
C CYS A 80 -14.78 11.89 17.37
N MET A 81 -13.63 11.31 16.99
CA MET A 81 -12.56 12.04 16.31
C MET A 81 -13.05 12.44 14.92
N GLN A 82 -13.45 13.71 14.77
CA GLN A 82 -13.79 14.29 13.47
C GLN A 82 -12.59 14.19 12.52
N PRO A 83 -12.81 13.95 11.22
CA PRO A 83 -11.72 13.93 10.25
C PRO A 83 -11.07 15.33 10.16
N THR A 84 -9.81 15.43 10.59
CA THR A 84 -9.04 16.69 10.57
C THR A 84 -8.88 17.22 9.14
N ILE A 85 -9.67 18.23 8.77
CA ILE A 85 -9.56 18.88 7.47
C ILE A 85 -8.39 19.87 7.50
N VAL A 86 -7.23 19.43 6.99
CA VAL A 86 -6.07 20.30 6.84
C VAL A 86 -6.11 20.99 5.47
N LYS A 87 -6.13 22.32 5.45
CA LYS A 87 -6.18 23.14 4.23
C LYS A 87 -4.78 23.59 3.81
N ALA A 88 -4.20 22.94 2.81
CA ALA A 88 -3.04 23.49 2.11
C ALA A 88 -3.48 24.64 1.18
N GLN A 89 -2.84 25.81 1.29
CA GLN A 89 -3.13 26.96 0.42
C GLN A 89 -2.02 27.22 -0.61
N LYS A 90 -0.78 26.77 -0.31
CA LYS A 90 0.38 26.90 -1.19
C LYS A 90 1.01 25.53 -1.50
N ALA A 91 1.89 25.49 -2.49
CA ALA A 91 2.56 24.26 -2.91
C ALA A 91 3.39 23.62 -1.79
N GLN A 92 4.12 24.40 -0.99
CA GLN A 92 4.88 23.88 0.15
C GLN A 92 4.00 23.27 1.24
N ASP A 93 2.83 23.87 1.53
CA ASP A 93 1.86 23.33 2.50
C ASP A 93 1.31 21.98 2.02
N PHE A 94 1.10 21.86 0.71
CA PHE A 94 0.67 20.62 0.10
C PHE A 94 1.77 19.55 0.14
N LEU A 95 3.02 19.90 -0.18
CA LEU A 95 4.17 18.99 -0.11
C LEU A 95 4.42 18.48 1.32
N ALA A 96 4.15 19.30 2.34
CA ALA A 96 4.20 18.88 3.75
C ALA A 96 3.15 17.81 4.11
N LEU A 97 2.00 17.77 3.42
CA LEU A 97 0.94 16.77 3.65
C LEU A 97 1.18 15.45 2.93
N VAL A 98 1.87 15.43 1.78
CA VAL A 98 2.00 14.23 0.95
C VAL A 98 2.60 13.03 1.71
N PRO A 99 3.67 13.16 2.52
CA PRO A 99 4.17 12.05 3.33
C PRO A 99 3.15 11.48 4.33
N GLN A 100 2.29 12.33 4.89
CA GLN A 100 1.26 11.92 5.86
C GLN A 100 0.09 11.19 5.18
N LEU A 101 -0.28 11.61 3.96
CA LEU A 101 -1.23 10.90 3.10
C LEU A 101 -0.71 9.49 2.74
N LEU A 102 0.59 9.37 2.47
CA LEU A 102 1.25 8.10 2.17
C LEU A 102 1.49 7.22 3.41
N GLY A 103 1.73 7.83 4.57
CA GLY A 103 2.13 7.14 5.81
C GLY A 103 3.61 6.78 5.88
N PHE A 104 4.45 7.33 5.02
CA PHE A 104 5.91 7.17 4.98
C PHE A 104 6.55 8.34 4.19
N LEU A 105 7.85 8.54 4.34
CA LEU A 105 8.61 9.51 3.53
C LEU A 105 8.88 8.96 2.12
N PRO A 106 8.35 9.57 1.05
CA PRO A 106 8.54 9.08 -0.32
C PRO A 106 9.94 9.38 -0.85
N GLU A 107 10.60 8.33 -1.34
CA GLU A 107 11.91 8.39 -1.99
C GLU A 107 11.80 7.89 -3.44
N THR A 108 12.59 8.49 -4.34
CA THR A 108 12.77 8.11 -5.76
C THR A 108 11.45 7.66 -6.41
N SER A 109 10.41 8.49 -6.33
CA SER A 109 9.06 8.16 -6.78
C SER A 109 8.22 9.34 -7.27
N ALA A 110 7.37 9.07 -8.26
CA ALA A 110 6.23 9.92 -8.58
C ALA A 110 5.05 9.55 -7.68
N VAL A 111 4.40 10.56 -7.11
CA VAL A 111 3.20 10.45 -6.28
C VAL A 111 2.09 11.26 -6.93
N LEU A 112 1.00 10.64 -7.34
CA LEU A 112 -0.16 11.32 -7.92
C LEU A 112 -1.24 11.39 -6.86
N VAL A 113 -1.48 12.58 -6.31
CA VAL A 113 -2.56 12.80 -5.36
C VAL A 113 -3.84 13.12 -6.13
N ALA A 114 -4.86 12.29 -5.94
CA ALA A 114 -6.14 12.38 -6.63
C ALA A 114 -7.17 13.18 -5.81
N PHE A 115 -8.01 13.94 -6.50
CA PHE A 115 -9.02 14.80 -5.89
C PHE A 115 -10.43 14.51 -6.42
N ARG A 116 -11.43 14.73 -5.57
CA ARG A 116 -12.86 14.88 -5.92
C ARG A 116 -13.32 16.24 -5.43
N GLY A 117 -13.74 17.13 -6.34
CA GLY A 117 -13.93 18.53 -6.00
C GLY A 117 -12.70 19.06 -5.28
N ASN A 118 -12.85 19.81 -4.19
CA ASN A 118 -11.70 20.34 -3.46
C ASN A 118 -11.09 19.42 -2.37
N ARG A 119 -11.39 18.12 -2.37
CA ARG A 119 -10.88 17.17 -1.36
C ARG A 119 -9.98 16.12 -1.99
N THR A 120 -8.88 15.77 -1.31
CA THR A 120 -8.09 14.58 -1.67
C THR A 120 -8.92 13.31 -1.41
N CYS A 121 -8.80 12.32 -2.29
CA CYS A 121 -9.53 11.05 -2.18
C CYS A 121 -8.63 9.81 -2.26
N GLY A 122 -7.35 10.00 -2.58
CA GLY A 122 -6.34 8.95 -2.64
C GLY A 122 -4.99 9.50 -3.09
N ALA A 123 -3.95 8.71 -2.93
CA ALA A 123 -2.63 8.99 -3.48
C ALA A 123 -2.10 7.73 -4.17
N LEU A 124 -1.33 7.91 -5.24
CA LEU A 124 -0.80 6.85 -6.08
C LEU A 124 0.72 6.98 -6.16
N ARG A 125 1.48 6.10 -5.52
CA ARG A 125 2.95 6.19 -5.49
C ARG A 125 3.59 5.20 -6.47
N PHE A 126 4.61 5.60 -7.23
CA PHE A 126 5.28 4.77 -8.24
C PHE A 126 6.78 5.12 -8.29
N ASN A 127 7.70 4.14 -8.27
CA ASN A 127 9.16 4.45 -8.36
C ASN A 127 9.44 5.24 -9.65
N LEU A 128 10.34 6.23 -9.60
CA LEU A 128 10.75 6.91 -10.82
C LEU A 128 11.44 5.91 -11.78
N PRO A 129 11.21 6.03 -13.10
CA PRO A 129 11.99 5.29 -14.09
C PRO A 129 13.46 5.74 -14.05
N GLU A 130 14.36 4.87 -14.50
CA GLU A 130 15.80 5.18 -14.56
C GLU A 130 16.07 6.47 -15.36
N PRO A 131 16.99 7.33 -14.90
CA PRO A 131 17.39 8.54 -15.64
C PRO A 131 17.85 8.20 -17.05
N GLY A 132 17.21 8.82 -18.05
CA GLY A 132 17.53 8.60 -19.46
C GLY A 132 16.81 7.42 -20.13
N ALA A 133 15.90 6.74 -19.44
CA ALA A 133 15.14 5.64 -20.04
C ALA A 133 14.41 6.06 -21.34
N PRO A 134 14.24 5.15 -22.33
CA PRO A 134 13.65 5.49 -23.62
C PRO A 134 12.25 6.10 -23.50
N GLN A 135 11.92 7.09 -24.35
CA GLN A 135 10.64 7.81 -24.29
C GLN A 135 9.41 6.87 -24.39
N LYS A 136 9.54 5.71 -25.03
CA LYS A 136 8.48 4.67 -25.07
C LYS A 136 8.17 4.12 -23.68
N VAL A 137 9.16 3.98 -22.80
CA VAL A 137 9.01 3.54 -21.40
C VAL A 137 8.26 4.60 -20.60
N TYR A 138 8.68 5.87 -20.66
CA TYR A 138 7.97 6.98 -20.03
C TYR A 138 6.50 7.07 -20.47
N LYS A 139 6.22 6.95 -21.78
CA LYS A 139 4.86 6.95 -22.33
C LYS A 139 4.02 5.76 -21.83
N ARG A 140 4.60 4.56 -21.71
CA ARG A 140 3.92 3.37 -21.15
C ARG A 140 3.55 3.61 -19.68
N ILE A 141 4.52 4.03 -18.87
CA ILE A 141 4.33 4.33 -17.43
C ILE A 141 3.25 5.40 -17.25
N ALA A 142 3.33 6.53 -17.95
CA ALA A 142 2.34 7.60 -17.86
C ALA A 142 0.92 7.13 -18.24
N THR A 143 0.80 6.28 -19.26
CA THR A 143 -0.49 5.72 -19.69
C THR A 143 -1.05 4.76 -18.64
N THR A 144 -0.21 3.92 -18.01
CA THR A 144 -0.62 3.06 -16.88
C THR A 144 -1.06 3.89 -15.67
N LEU A 145 -0.33 4.95 -15.31
CA LEU A 145 -0.67 5.84 -14.19
C LEU A 145 -2.01 6.56 -14.40
N ALA A 146 -2.25 7.09 -15.60
CA ALA A 146 -3.53 7.70 -15.93
C ALA A 146 -4.68 6.68 -15.92
N GLY A 147 -4.47 5.48 -16.48
CA GLY A 147 -5.47 4.40 -16.44
C GLY A 147 -5.85 3.95 -15.02
N MET A 148 -4.89 3.98 -14.08
CA MET A 148 -5.16 3.70 -12.66
C MET A 148 -5.96 4.82 -11.98
N LEU A 149 -5.76 6.09 -12.35
CA LEU A 149 -6.63 7.18 -11.88
C LEU A 149 -8.06 7.04 -12.43
N CYS A 150 -8.23 6.65 -13.69
CA CYS A 150 -9.55 6.44 -14.31
C CYS A 150 -10.37 5.35 -13.61
N LYS A 151 -9.74 4.41 -12.89
CA LYS A 151 -10.44 3.42 -12.06
C LYS A 151 -11.02 4.00 -10.77
N ILE A 152 -10.55 5.14 -10.29
CA ILE A 152 -11.04 5.75 -9.04
C ILE A 152 -12.32 6.55 -9.36
N PRO A 153 -13.50 6.17 -8.84
CA PRO A 153 -14.75 6.84 -9.20
C PRO A 153 -14.73 8.32 -8.80
N GLY A 154 -15.22 9.19 -9.68
CA GLY A 154 -15.41 10.63 -9.40
C GLY A 154 -14.15 11.48 -9.29
N VAL A 155 -12.96 10.99 -9.67
CA VAL A 155 -11.74 11.82 -9.69
C VAL A 155 -11.78 12.81 -10.84
N ASP A 156 -11.62 14.10 -10.52
CA ASP A 156 -11.65 15.21 -11.48
C ASP A 156 -10.28 15.89 -11.66
N ALA A 157 -9.42 15.81 -10.65
CA ALA A 157 -8.16 16.55 -10.62
C ALA A 157 -7.03 15.76 -9.95
N VAL A 158 -5.80 16.14 -10.28
CA VAL A 158 -4.57 15.47 -9.82
C VAL A 158 -3.45 16.47 -9.56
N VAL A 159 -2.59 16.14 -8.59
CA VAL A 159 -1.25 16.75 -8.44
C VAL A 159 -0.21 15.63 -8.47
N PRO A 160 0.56 15.46 -9.58
CA PRO A 160 1.79 14.67 -9.57
C PRO A 160 2.92 15.40 -8.82
N VAL A 161 3.65 14.65 -8.00
CA VAL A 161 4.82 15.10 -7.23
C VAL A 161 5.96 14.12 -7.45
N LEU A 162 7.11 14.57 -7.96
CA LEU A 162 8.27 13.75 -8.24
C LEU A 162 9.32 13.93 -7.11
N TYR A 163 9.51 12.90 -6.30
CA TYR A 163 10.55 12.81 -5.28
C TYR A 163 11.81 12.16 -5.87
N THR A 164 12.96 12.83 -5.83
CA THR A 164 14.20 12.36 -6.46
C THR A 164 15.45 12.70 -5.65
N GLY A 165 16.45 11.81 -5.72
CA GLY A 165 17.78 12.06 -5.15
C GLY A 165 18.70 12.89 -6.05
N ALA A 166 18.24 13.30 -7.24
CA ALA A 166 18.92 14.30 -8.05
C ALA A 166 18.86 15.69 -7.39
N SER A 167 19.72 16.62 -7.81
CA SER A 167 19.81 17.99 -7.27
C SER A 167 19.59 19.03 -8.36
N PHE A 168 18.94 20.15 -8.03
CA PHE A 168 18.82 21.32 -8.91
C PHE A 168 20.19 21.89 -9.28
N ALA A 169 21.12 22.00 -8.32
CA ALA A 169 22.49 22.46 -8.60
C ALA A 169 23.26 21.56 -9.60
N SER A 170 22.84 20.30 -9.76
CA SER A 170 23.45 19.32 -10.68
C SER A 170 22.74 19.16 -12.04
N THR A 171 21.61 19.86 -12.26
CA THR A 171 20.74 19.65 -13.43
C THR A 171 20.39 20.98 -14.10
N THR A 172 20.37 21.02 -15.43
CA THR A 172 19.79 22.17 -16.14
C THR A 172 18.27 22.09 -16.06
N GLY A 173 17.64 22.96 -15.27
CA GLY A 173 16.20 22.96 -15.04
C GLY A 173 15.76 22.00 -13.94
N ILE A 174 14.45 21.75 -13.83
CA ILE A 174 13.89 20.95 -12.73
C ILE A 174 14.22 19.46 -12.96
N PRO A 175 14.83 18.75 -11.98
CA PRO A 175 15.13 17.33 -12.11
C PRO A 175 13.91 16.50 -12.54
N GLY A 176 14.05 15.61 -13.51
CA GLY A 176 12.97 14.73 -13.99
C GLY A 176 11.97 15.35 -14.98
N GLU A 177 12.15 16.61 -15.40
CA GLU A 177 11.26 17.37 -16.29
C GLU A 177 10.71 16.56 -17.49
N ARG A 178 11.56 15.86 -18.24
CA ARG A 178 11.13 15.06 -19.41
C ARG A 178 10.12 13.96 -19.08
N PHE A 179 10.17 13.38 -17.88
CA PHE A 179 9.16 12.41 -17.44
C PHE A 179 7.89 13.12 -16.95
N ALA A 180 8.05 14.21 -16.19
CA ALA A 180 6.95 15.07 -15.75
C ALA A 180 6.12 15.61 -16.92
N GLU A 181 6.75 16.14 -17.98
CA GLU A 181 6.07 16.63 -19.19
C GLU A 181 5.17 15.55 -19.84
N ILE A 182 5.72 14.34 -20.02
CA ILE A 182 5.00 13.20 -20.62
C ILE A 182 3.86 12.73 -19.72
N LEU A 183 4.07 12.72 -18.39
CA LEU A 183 3.07 12.37 -17.41
C LEU A 183 1.93 13.40 -17.39
N ASN A 184 2.26 14.68 -17.22
CA ASN A 184 1.33 15.81 -17.20
C ASN A 184 0.44 15.80 -18.45
N ARG A 185 1.05 15.74 -19.64
CA ARG A 185 0.31 15.72 -20.90
C ARG A 185 -0.60 14.50 -21.03
N ARG A 186 -0.19 13.33 -20.52
CA ARG A 186 -1.04 12.12 -20.54
C ARG A 186 -2.22 12.26 -19.57
N LEU A 187 -2.02 12.85 -18.39
CA LEU A 187 -3.07 13.09 -17.40
C LEU A 187 -4.11 14.10 -17.92
N GLU A 188 -3.66 15.22 -18.50
CA GLU A 188 -4.52 16.20 -19.21
C GLU A 188 -5.32 15.55 -20.34
N LEU A 189 -4.68 14.74 -21.19
CA LEU A 189 -5.35 13.99 -22.27
C LEU A 189 -6.33 12.91 -21.77
N SER A 190 -6.25 12.50 -20.51
CA SER A 190 -7.20 11.59 -19.86
C SER A 190 -8.35 12.34 -19.16
N GLY A 191 -8.42 13.67 -19.28
CA GLY A 191 -9.50 14.50 -18.74
C GLY A 191 -9.27 15.05 -17.33
N PHE A 192 -8.12 14.77 -16.70
CA PHE A 192 -7.84 15.26 -15.35
C PHE A 192 -7.33 16.71 -15.35
N LEU A 193 -7.88 17.54 -14.46
CA LEU A 193 -7.33 18.85 -14.17
C LEU A 193 -6.02 18.71 -13.37
N LEU A 194 -4.88 19.08 -13.97
CA LEU A 194 -3.65 19.30 -13.21
C LEU A 194 -3.74 20.61 -12.44
N ARG A 195 -3.86 20.50 -11.11
CA ARG A 195 -3.82 21.67 -10.20
C ARG A 195 -2.42 22.24 -10.08
N ASP A 196 -1.43 21.35 -10.03
CA ASP A 196 -0.01 21.65 -10.03
C ASP A 196 0.75 20.46 -10.65
N SER A 197 2.07 20.55 -10.78
CA SER A 197 2.98 19.43 -11.03
C SER A 197 4.30 19.75 -10.37
N LEU A 198 4.69 19.00 -9.34
CA LEU A 198 5.73 19.38 -8.39
C LEU A 198 6.93 18.44 -8.41
N CYS A 199 8.08 18.96 -8.01
CA CYS A 199 9.32 18.21 -7.79
C CYS A 199 9.86 18.49 -6.38
N VAL A 200 10.34 17.45 -5.71
CA VAL A 200 11.12 17.52 -4.48
C VAL A 200 12.43 16.78 -4.75
N ALA A 201 13.51 17.54 -4.85
CA ALA A 201 14.86 17.07 -5.11
C ALA A 201 15.66 16.94 -3.79
N ALA A 202 16.93 16.57 -3.87
CA ALA A 202 17.81 16.43 -2.70
C ALA A 202 18.15 17.77 -2.02
N ASP A 203 18.07 18.89 -2.75
CA ASP A 203 18.50 20.23 -2.33
C ASP A 203 17.38 21.29 -2.34
N ALA A 204 16.36 21.12 -3.19
CA ALA A 204 15.30 22.10 -3.40
C ALA A 204 13.99 21.45 -3.89
N TRP A 205 12.91 22.25 -3.96
CA TRP A 205 11.64 21.87 -4.57
C TRP A 205 11.21 22.89 -5.65
N GLY A 206 10.25 22.54 -6.49
CA GLY A 206 9.72 23.46 -7.50
C GLY A 206 8.49 22.93 -8.23
N SER A 207 7.87 23.78 -9.06
CA SER A 207 6.74 23.40 -9.92
C SER A 207 7.13 23.40 -11.39
N TYR A 208 6.85 22.31 -12.10
CA TYR A 208 6.95 22.23 -13.57
C TYR A 208 5.88 23.07 -14.29
N ARG A 209 4.90 23.63 -13.56
CA ARG A 209 3.87 24.52 -14.11
C ARG A 209 4.14 26.00 -13.81
N ASP A 210 5.11 26.31 -12.97
CA ASP A 210 5.51 27.69 -12.70
C ASP A 210 6.69 28.11 -13.62
N PRO A 211 6.46 28.96 -14.64
CA PRO A 211 7.54 29.48 -15.47
C PRO A 211 8.46 30.47 -14.74
N GLN A 212 8.16 30.84 -13.49
CA GLN A 212 8.97 31.68 -12.62
C GLN A 212 9.74 30.88 -11.55
N CYS A 213 9.65 29.54 -11.57
CA CYS A 213 10.41 28.68 -10.67
C CYS A 213 11.92 29.03 -10.73
N PRO A 214 12.59 29.34 -9.60
CA PRO A 214 14.00 29.66 -9.60
C PRO A 214 14.86 28.52 -10.19
N ALA A 215 15.96 28.88 -10.86
CA ALA A 215 16.87 27.89 -11.46
C ALA A 215 17.50 26.94 -10.41
N GLY A 216 17.70 27.41 -9.18
CA GLY A 216 18.12 26.59 -8.03
C GLY A 216 16.97 25.96 -7.24
N GLY A 217 15.71 26.12 -7.69
CA GLY A 217 14.50 25.75 -6.97
C GLY A 217 14.22 26.65 -5.74
N HIS A 218 13.17 26.29 -5.01
CA HIS A 218 12.82 26.83 -3.71
C HIS A 218 13.44 25.97 -2.59
N PRO A 219 13.87 26.57 -1.47
CA PRO A 219 14.55 25.82 -0.41
C PRO A 219 13.61 24.83 0.29
N LEU A 220 14.13 23.67 0.67
CA LEU A 220 13.36 22.62 1.37
C LEU A 220 12.85 23.08 2.76
N SER A 221 13.45 24.12 3.35
CA SER A 221 12.97 24.76 4.58
C SER A 221 11.53 25.26 4.45
N ASP A 222 11.10 25.74 3.27
CA ASP A 222 9.73 26.21 3.04
C ASP A 222 8.67 25.12 3.32
N ILE A 223 9.04 23.85 3.13
CA ILE A 223 8.17 22.69 3.41
C ILE A 223 8.22 22.34 4.89
N ALA A 224 9.42 22.30 5.48
CA ALA A 224 9.62 21.94 6.89
C ALA A 224 9.05 22.97 7.86
N GLU A 225 9.11 24.26 7.51
CA GLU A 225 8.61 25.39 8.31
C GLU A 225 7.12 25.71 8.03
N SER A 226 6.44 24.93 7.17
CA SER A 226 5.01 25.12 6.93
C SER A 226 4.21 24.83 8.20
N GLN A 227 3.29 25.72 8.56
CA GLN A 227 2.35 25.52 9.68
C GLN A 227 1.51 24.24 9.54
N VAL A 228 1.35 23.76 8.30
CA VAL A 228 0.66 22.51 7.98
C VAL A 228 1.51 21.28 8.32
N PHE A 229 2.84 21.37 8.27
CA PHE A 229 3.76 20.30 8.65
C PHE A 229 3.64 19.97 10.15
N GLU A 230 3.68 20.99 11.01
CA GLU A 230 3.51 20.84 12.46
C GLU A 230 2.15 20.25 12.84
N ALA A 231 1.06 20.78 12.26
CA ALA A 231 -0.29 20.28 12.52
C ALA A 231 -0.47 18.82 12.09
N ALA A 232 0.07 18.44 10.92
CA ALA A 232 -0.04 17.08 10.40
C ALA A 232 0.87 16.09 11.13
N THR A 233 2.03 16.54 11.63
CA THR A 233 2.95 15.73 12.45
C THR A 233 2.41 15.52 13.85
N THR A 234 1.82 16.55 14.47
CA THR A 234 1.16 16.44 15.79
C THR A 234 -0.06 15.49 15.75
N ALA A 235 -0.77 15.44 14.62
CA ALA A 235 -1.88 14.51 14.40
C ALA A 235 -1.43 13.08 14.03
N ALA A 236 -0.14 12.86 13.74
CA ALA A 236 0.37 11.54 13.39
C ALA A 236 0.75 10.75 14.65
N GLU A 237 -0.03 9.72 14.97
CA GLU A 237 0.18 8.81 16.12
C GLU A 237 1.59 8.16 16.14
N HIS A 238 2.30 8.13 15.01
CA HIS A 238 3.63 7.52 14.86
C HIS A 238 4.51 8.35 13.90
N PRO A 239 5.83 8.49 14.17
CA PRO A 239 6.76 9.18 13.27
C PRO A 239 6.89 8.47 11.93
N LEU A 240 6.96 9.24 10.84
CA LEU A 240 7.09 8.70 9.48
C LEU A 240 8.48 8.10 9.26
N GLY A 241 8.53 6.81 8.94
CA GLY A 241 9.74 6.15 8.46
C GLY A 241 9.93 6.29 6.94
N THR A 242 11.11 5.92 6.46
CA THR A 242 11.33 5.63 5.04
C THR A 242 10.71 4.27 4.67
N LEU A 243 10.58 3.98 3.37
CA LEU A 243 10.19 2.65 2.89
C LEU A 243 11.12 1.52 3.37
N GLN A 244 12.39 1.84 3.67
CA GLN A 244 13.38 0.85 4.09
C GLN A 244 13.32 0.60 5.61
N ASN A 245 13.13 1.63 6.43
CA ASN A 245 13.02 1.53 7.90
C ASN A 245 11.84 0.63 8.32
N GLY A 246 10.74 0.66 7.56
CA GLY A 246 9.60 -0.25 7.72
C GLY A 246 9.91 -1.73 7.46
N VAL A 247 11.10 -2.04 6.94
CA VAL A 247 11.55 -3.37 6.52
C VAL A 247 12.88 -3.77 7.16
N GLU A 248 13.53 -2.92 7.95
CA GLU A 248 14.77 -3.29 8.65
C GLU A 248 14.57 -4.49 9.60
N PRO A 249 15.58 -5.38 9.73
CA PRO A 249 15.50 -6.53 10.62
C PRO A 249 15.43 -6.10 12.09
N ILE A 250 14.43 -6.60 12.82
CA ILE A 250 14.34 -6.37 14.26
C ILE A 250 15.52 -7.09 14.96
N GLY A 251 16.23 -6.37 15.82
CA GLY A 251 17.28 -6.93 16.66
C GLY A 251 16.69 -7.87 17.72
N VAL A 252 16.89 -9.17 17.54
CA VAL A 252 16.51 -10.22 18.51
C VAL A 252 17.77 -10.97 18.92
N ASP A 253 17.95 -11.23 20.21
CA ASP A 253 19.11 -11.94 20.75
C ASP A 253 19.18 -13.42 20.31
N SER A 254 20.36 -14.01 20.42
CA SER A 254 20.61 -15.39 19.99
C SER A 254 19.93 -16.44 20.88
N ALA A 255 19.70 -16.16 22.17
CA ALA A 255 19.08 -17.12 23.08
C ALA A 255 17.58 -17.25 22.81
N THR A 256 16.89 -16.14 22.55
CA THR A 256 15.47 -16.11 22.11
C THR A 256 15.29 -16.86 20.79
N LYS A 257 16.19 -16.65 19.82
CA LYS A 257 16.21 -17.41 18.55
C LYS A 257 16.36 -18.91 18.77
N GLU A 258 17.29 -19.35 19.62
CA GLU A 258 17.47 -20.78 19.90
C GLU A 258 16.29 -21.38 20.70
N ARG A 259 15.70 -20.64 21.66
CA ARG A 259 14.49 -21.07 22.38
C ARG A 259 13.34 -21.33 21.41
N LEU A 260 13.02 -20.37 20.54
CA LEU A 260 12.00 -20.56 19.50
C LEU A 260 12.37 -21.71 18.54
N ALA A 261 13.62 -21.81 18.10
CA ALA A 261 14.07 -22.90 17.22
C ALA A 261 13.87 -24.30 17.83
N ARG A 262 13.99 -24.45 19.16
CA ARG A 262 13.71 -25.71 19.86
C ARG A 262 12.20 -26.01 19.92
N VAL A 263 11.36 -25.02 20.22
CA VAL A 263 9.90 -25.21 20.28
C VAL A 263 9.32 -25.47 18.88
N TYR A 264 9.73 -24.71 17.87
CA TYR A 264 9.37 -24.94 16.46
C TYR A 264 9.72 -26.37 16.01
N ARG A 265 10.95 -26.84 16.28
CA ARG A 265 11.36 -28.23 16.00
C ARG A 265 10.56 -29.28 16.80
N ARG A 266 9.95 -28.92 17.92
CA ARG A 266 9.04 -29.81 18.67
C ARG A 266 7.68 -29.91 17.95
N TYR A 267 7.02 -28.78 17.67
CA TYR A 267 5.72 -28.80 17.00
C TYR A 267 5.79 -29.39 15.58
N HIS A 268 6.82 -29.05 14.80
CA HIS A 268 7.01 -29.62 13.46
C HIS A 268 7.12 -31.15 13.50
N ARG A 269 7.83 -31.72 14.49
CA ARG A 269 7.92 -33.18 14.64
C ARG A 269 6.63 -33.82 15.16
N LEU A 270 5.76 -33.06 15.85
CA LEU A 270 4.46 -33.54 16.30
C LEU A 270 3.45 -33.58 15.14
N LEU A 271 3.42 -32.55 14.28
CA LEU A 271 2.55 -32.50 13.10
C LEU A 271 2.89 -33.61 12.08
N MET A 272 4.17 -33.75 11.71
CA MET A 272 4.63 -34.85 10.83
C MET A 272 4.30 -36.26 11.39
N ARG A 273 4.13 -36.40 12.71
CA ARG A 273 3.69 -37.66 13.33
C ARG A 273 2.17 -37.82 13.29
N ALA A 274 1.41 -36.75 13.51
CA ALA A 274 -0.05 -36.79 13.45
C ALA A 274 -0.57 -37.12 12.04
N GLU A 275 0.09 -36.60 10.99
CA GLU A 275 -0.16 -36.99 9.58
C GLU A 275 -0.14 -38.51 9.36
N ASN A 276 0.68 -39.24 10.12
CA ASN A 276 0.84 -40.69 10.04
C ASN A 276 0.09 -41.45 11.16
N ALA A 277 -0.66 -40.76 12.03
CA ALA A 277 -1.30 -41.35 13.21
C ALA A 277 -2.65 -40.68 13.52
N PRO A 278 -3.76 -41.16 12.93
CA PRO A 278 -5.09 -40.54 13.05
C PRO A 278 -5.56 -40.23 14.47
N ALA A 279 -5.15 -41.04 15.46
CA ALA A 279 -5.50 -40.86 16.86
C ALA A 279 -4.93 -39.58 17.51
N LEU A 280 -3.91 -38.93 16.91
CA LEU A 280 -3.30 -37.72 17.45
C LEU A 280 -3.99 -36.42 16.99
N PHE A 281 -4.79 -36.45 15.91
CA PHE A 281 -5.42 -35.25 15.36
C PHE A 281 -6.35 -34.50 16.33
N PRO A 282 -7.22 -35.14 17.15
CA PRO A 282 -8.15 -34.39 18.01
C PRO A 282 -7.40 -33.51 19.01
N THR A 283 -6.37 -34.06 19.67
CA THR A 283 -5.57 -33.34 20.67
C THR A 283 -4.67 -32.28 20.03
N LEU A 284 -4.04 -32.56 18.87
CA LEU A 284 -3.26 -31.54 18.17
C LEU A 284 -4.13 -30.44 17.59
N GLY A 285 -5.32 -30.76 17.06
CA GLY A 285 -6.26 -29.79 16.52
C GLY A 285 -6.73 -28.78 17.56
N PHE A 286 -6.93 -29.21 18.81
CA PHE A 286 -7.23 -28.28 19.90
C PHE A 286 -6.05 -27.38 20.29
N MET A 287 -4.81 -27.89 20.25
CA MET A 287 -3.61 -27.10 20.60
C MET A 287 -3.09 -26.19 19.47
N LEU A 288 -3.40 -26.52 18.22
CA LEU A 288 -2.91 -25.86 17.01
C LEU A 288 -4.06 -25.56 16.04
N ASP A 289 -5.16 -25.03 16.56
CA ASP A 289 -6.27 -24.51 15.75
C ASP A 289 -5.80 -23.21 15.05
N PRO A 290 -5.76 -23.17 13.70
CA PRO A 290 -5.23 -22.02 12.98
C PRO A 290 -6.16 -20.80 13.01
N VAL A 291 -7.47 -20.99 13.19
CA VAL A 291 -8.44 -19.89 13.28
C VAL A 291 -8.35 -19.22 14.65
N MET A 292 -8.26 -20.02 15.72
CA MET A 292 -8.07 -19.51 17.09
C MET A 292 -6.72 -18.79 17.21
N ILE A 293 -5.63 -19.43 16.79
CA ILE A 293 -4.28 -18.84 16.86
C ILE A 293 -4.20 -17.56 16.04
N ALA A 294 -4.89 -17.44 14.91
CA ALA A 294 -4.92 -16.20 14.13
C ALA A 294 -5.68 -15.05 14.80
N GLU A 295 -6.77 -15.28 15.55
CA GLU A 295 -7.37 -14.18 16.33
C GLU A 295 -6.51 -13.82 17.55
N GLU A 296 -6.06 -14.82 18.32
CA GLU A 296 -5.26 -14.58 19.52
C GLU A 296 -3.95 -13.87 19.18
N ALA A 297 -3.32 -14.20 18.04
CA ALA A 297 -2.12 -13.55 17.52
C ALA A 297 -2.21 -12.02 17.47
N LEU A 298 -3.38 -11.48 17.13
CA LEU A 298 -3.61 -10.03 17.06
C LEU A 298 -3.71 -9.36 18.44
N THR A 299 -3.79 -10.14 19.52
CA THR A 299 -3.87 -9.66 20.91
C THR A 299 -2.61 -9.94 21.74
N TRP A 300 -1.64 -10.68 21.18
CA TRP A 300 -0.40 -11.00 21.90
C TRP A 300 0.46 -9.75 22.17
N GLN A 301 1.25 -9.82 23.23
CA GLN A 301 2.36 -8.89 23.43
C GLN A 301 3.34 -8.96 22.26
N ASN A 302 4.02 -7.86 21.95
CA ASN A 302 5.08 -7.81 20.94
C ASN A 302 6.38 -7.34 21.62
N PRO A 303 7.43 -8.18 21.72
CA PRO A 303 7.55 -9.52 21.14
C PRO A 303 6.62 -10.58 21.79
N PRO A 304 6.11 -11.55 20.99
CA PRO A 304 5.35 -12.68 21.51
C PRO A 304 6.27 -13.69 22.22
N SER A 305 5.67 -14.57 23.04
CA SER A 305 6.39 -15.71 23.63
C SER A 305 6.90 -16.66 22.55
N GLU A 306 7.98 -17.40 22.85
CA GLU A 306 8.53 -18.38 21.90
C GLU A 306 7.58 -19.54 21.60
N GLU A 307 6.65 -19.85 22.50
CA GLU A 307 5.60 -20.86 22.28
C GLU A 307 4.56 -20.37 21.28
N ASN A 308 3.98 -19.19 21.51
CA ASN A 308 2.99 -18.57 20.62
C ASN A 308 3.58 -18.32 19.22
N ALA A 309 4.81 -17.77 19.17
CA ALA A 309 5.53 -17.55 17.93
C ALA A 309 5.84 -18.86 17.18
N ALA A 310 6.20 -19.94 17.89
CA ALA A 310 6.43 -21.24 17.26
C ALA A 310 5.13 -21.92 16.79
N ALA A 311 4.02 -21.74 17.50
CA ALA A 311 2.70 -22.26 17.13
C ALA A 311 2.18 -21.59 15.84
N LEU A 312 2.24 -20.25 15.75
CA LEU A 312 1.95 -19.55 14.51
C LEU A 312 2.94 -19.95 13.39
N LEU A 313 4.24 -19.96 13.68
CA LEU A 313 5.28 -20.24 12.68
C LEU A 313 5.15 -21.63 12.07
N VAL A 314 4.77 -22.66 12.84
CA VAL A 314 4.61 -24.01 12.31
C VAL A 314 3.34 -24.15 11.46
N LEU A 315 2.25 -23.49 11.85
CA LEU A 315 0.99 -23.52 11.10
C LEU A 315 1.14 -22.90 9.71
N VAL A 316 1.80 -21.74 9.60
CA VAL A 316 1.97 -21.02 8.33
C VAL A 316 2.94 -21.69 7.36
N GLN A 317 3.61 -22.79 7.74
CA GLN A 317 4.36 -23.60 6.76
C GLN A 317 3.42 -24.39 5.84
N SER A 318 2.22 -24.73 6.31
CA SER A 318 1.18 -25.39 5.50
C SER A 318 0.46 -24.35 4.63
N PRO A 319 0.44 -24.49 3.29
CA PRO A 319 -0.23 -23.55 2.39
C PRO A 319 -1.69 -23.21 2.76
N PRO A 320 -2.61 -24.19 2.96
CA PRO A 320 -4.00 -23.86 3.31
C PRO A 320 -4.12 -23.06 4.61
N ASN A 321 -3.33 -23.39 5.64
CA ASN A 321 -3.33 -22.64 6.91
C ASN A 321 -2.76 -21.23 6.70
N ARG A 322 -1.62 -21.09 6.01
CA ARG A 322 -1.01 -19.79 5.71
C ARG A 322 -1.99 -18.85 5.02
N ASP A 323 -2.64 -19.33 3.97
CA ASP A 323 -3.50 -18.52 3.11
C ASP A 323 -4.81 -18.16 3.84
N GLN A 324 -5.35 -19.11 4.63
CA GLN A 324 -6.44 -18.87 5.57
C GLN A 324 -6.10 -17.81 6.63
N ILE A 325 -4.92 -17.88 7.24
CA ILE A 325 -4.48 -16.93 8.28
C ILE A 325 -4.25 -15.54 7.66
N MET A 326 -3.74 -15.46 6.43
CA MET A 326 -3.58 -14.21 5.69
C MET A 326 -4.93 -13.50 5.46
N VAL A 327 -5.94 -14.21 4.94
CA VAL A 327 -7.26 -13.60 4.75
C VAL A 327 -7.95 -13.30 6.08
N GLN A 328 -7.74 -14.09 7.13
CA GLN A 328 -8.28 -13.80 8.47
C GLN A 328 -7.66 -12.55 9.11
N PHE A 329 -6.34 -12.34 8.97
CA PHE A 329 -5.68 -11.11 9.40
C PHE A 329 -6.20 -9.87 8.66
N ALA A 330 -6.67 -10.02 7.41
CA ALA A 330 -7.16 -8.92 6.60
C ALA A 330 -8.68 -8.66 6.72
N PHE A 331 -9.51 -9.70 6.80
CA PHE A 331 -10.98 -9.61 6.68
C PHE A 331 -11.74 -10.14 7.91
N GLY A 332 -11.04 -10.62 8.94
CA GLY A 332 -11.65 -11.02 10.21
C GLY A 332 -11.92 -12.51 10.36
N ARG A 333 -12.31 -12.89 11.60
CA ARG A 333 -12.53 -14.29 12.01
C ARG A 333 -13.51 -15.05 11.12
N ALA A 334 -14.59 -14.40 10.67
CA ALA A 334 -15.62 -15.03 9.85
C ALA A 334 -15.05 -15.55 8.52
N GLU A 335 -14.25 -14.73 7.83
CA GLU A 335 -13.57 -15.10 6.59
C GLU A 335 -12.51 -16.20 6.84
N GLY A 336 -11.79 -16.11 7.97
CA GLY A 336 -10.87 -17.16 8.41
C GLY A 336 -11.54 -18.53 8.61
N MET A 337 -12.69 -18.57 9.30
CA MET A 337 -13.48 -19.80 9.48
C MET A 337 -13.98 -20.36 8.15
N ARG A 338 -14.46 -19.49 7.25
CA ARG A 338 -14.96 -19.86 5.92
C ARG A 338 -13.85 -20.49 5.06
N ALA A 339 -12.68 -19.86 5.01
CA ALA A 339 -11.51 -20.41 4.33
C ALA A 339 -10.99 -21.70 4.99
N HIS A 340 -11.04 -21.81 6.32
CA HIS A 340 -10.62 -23.02 7.02
C HIS A 340 -11.51 -24.23 6.70
N GLU A 341 -12.84 -24.10 6.76
CA GLU A 341 -13.74 -25.22 6.45
C GLU A 341 -13.67 -25.61 4.97
N LEU A 342 -13.51 -24.64 4.05
CA LEU A 342 -13.28 -24.92 2.63
C LEU A 342 -11.99 -25.75 2.42
N ASN A 343 -10.89 -25.38 3.08
CA ASN A 343 -9.65 -26.15 3.04
C ASN A 343 -9.81 -27.58 3.61
N ARG A 344 -10.58 -27.74 4.70
CA ARG A 344 -10.89 -29.08 5.26
C ARG A 344 -11.75 -29.91 4.32
N ARG A 345 -12.72 -29.30 3.64
CA ARG A 345 -13.57 -29.94 2.63
C ARG A 345 -12.74 -30.46 1.46
N TYR A 346 -11.87 -29.64 0.90
CA TYR A 346 -10.96 -30.10 -0.17
C TYR A 346 -10.01 -31.19 0.30
N ALA A 347 -9.40 -31.06 1.49
CA ALA A 347 -8.52 -32.10 2.03
C ALA A 347 -9.22 -33.47 2.18
N ARG A 348 -10.49 -33.50 2.62
CA ARG A 348 -11.32 -34.73 2.63
C ARG A 348 -11.53 -35.26 1.22
N LEU A 349 -12.01 -34.43 0.29
CA LEU A 349 -12.27 -34.84 -1.11
C LEU A 349 -11.01 -35.39 -1.80
N GLN A 350 -9.83 -34.79 -1.58
CA GLN A 350 -8.57 -35.32 -2.10
C GLN A 350 -8.23 -36.68 -1.49
N SER A 351 -8.46 -36.88 -0.18
CA SER A 351 -8.19 -38.16 0.48
C SER A 351 -9.17 -39.27 0.08
N GLU A 352 -10.42 -38.93 -0.24
CA GLU A 352 -11.49 -39.87 -0.61
C GLU A 352 -11.45 -40.23 -2.11
N THR A 353 -11.09 -39.28 -2.97
CA THR A 353 -11.13 -39.46 -4.44
C THR A 353 -9.76 -39.66 -5.09
N GLY A 354 -8.67 -39.32 -4.41
CA GLY A 354 -7.30 -39.31 -4.97
C GLY A 354 -7.04 -38.22 -6.01
N ARG A 355 -7.99 -37.32 -6.27
CA ARG A 355 -7.87 -36.23 -7.27
C ARG A 355 -6.99 -35.08 -6.77
N SER A 356 -6.44 -34.31 -7.70
CA SER A 356 -5.73 -33.08 -7.34
C SER A 356 -6.71 -31.98 -6.89
N LEU A 357 -6.20 -31.00 -6.14
CA LEU A 357 -6.99 -29.82 -5.76
C LEU A 357 -7.47 -29.05 -7.01
N ASP A 358 -6.60 -28.93 -8.02
CA ASP A 358 -6.88 -28.20 -9.24
C ASP A 358 -8.01 -28.88 -10.04
N ASP A 359 -8.07 -30.21 -10.10
CA ASP A 359 -9.16 -30.96 -10.74
C ASP A 359 -10.51 -30.74 -10.02
N LEU A 360 -10.50 -30.68 -8.69
CA LEU A 360 -11.70 -30.49 -7.88
C LEU A 360 -12.22 -29.05 -8.01
N VAL A 361 -11.35 -28.05 -7.88
CA VAL A 361 -11.69 -26.63 -8.03
C VAL A 361 -12.16 -26.33 -9.46
N THR A 362 -11.54 -26.93 -10.48
CA THR A 362 -11.94 -26.73 -11.89
C THR A 362 -13.35 -27.26 -12.15
N GLU A 363 -13.71 -28.43 -11.62
CA GLU A 363 -15.06 -28.97 -11.73
C GLU A 363 -16.10 -28.10 -11.01
N GLU A 364 -15.81 -27.65 -9.79
CA GLU A 364 -16.71 -26.74 -9.05
C GLU A 364 -16.87 -25.38 -9.72
N MET A 365 -15.82 -24.89 -10.38
CA MET A 365 -15.89 -23.70 -11.22
C MET A 365 -16.77 -23.90 -12.47
N HIS A 366 -16.85 -25.12 -13.02
CA HIS A 366 -17.73 -25.45 -14.13
C HIS A 366 -19.19 -25.64 -13.68
N THR A 367 -19.44 -26.15 -12.48
CA THR A 367 -20.80 -26.25 -11.91
C THR A 367 -21.31 -24.94 -11.32
N GLY A 368 -20.43 -23.97 -11.10
CA GLY A 368 -20.77 -22.60 -10.74
C GLY A 368 -20.87 -22.31 -9.25
N ASP A 369 -20.22 -23.10 -8.38
CA ASP A 369 -20.19 -22.83 -6.94
C ASP A 369 -19.45 -21.50 -6.65
N PRO A 370 -20.13 -20.47 -6.10
CA PRO A 370 -19.48 -19.19 -5.79
C PRO A 370 -18.39 -19.31 -4.71
N ASN A 371 -18.41 -20.36 -3.87
CA ASN A 371 -17.40 -20.55 -2.82
C ASN A 371 -16.05 -21.03 -3.37
N ALA A 372 -16.03 -21.69 -4.53
CA ALA A 372 -14.83 -22.31 -5.10
C ALA A 372 -13.72 -21.28 -5.40
N LYS A 373 -14.08 -20.02 -5.64
CA LYS A 373 -13.13 -18.94 -5.96
C LYS A 373 -12.83 -17.99 -4.81
N HIS A 374 -13.72 -17.85 -3.82
CA HIS A 374 -13.73 -16.70 -2.90
C HIS A 374 -12.39 -16.40 -2.23
N THR A 375 -11.69 -17.41 -1.69
CA THR A 375 -10.37 -17.21 -1.06
C THR A 375 -9.31 -16.81 -2.10
N GLY A 376 -9.36 -17.38 -3.30
CA GLY A 376 -8.49 -17.01 -4.42
C GLY A 376 -8.76 -15.60 -4.94
N ASP A 377 -10.03 -15.20 -5.05
CA ASP A 377 -10.46 -13.87 -5.45
C ASP A 377 -10.00 -12.80 -4.43
N ILE A 378 -10.04 -13.11 -3.13
CA ILE A 378 -9.42 -12.25 -2.10
C ILE A 378 -7.90 -12.18 -2.32
N MET A 379 -7.22 -13.32 -2.43
CA MET A 379 -5.76 -13.36 -2.54
C MET A 379 -5.24 -12.65 -3.80
N LEU A 380 -5.99 -12.71 -4.90
CA LEU A 380 -5.72 -12.01 -6.16
C LEU A 380 -6.18 -10.55 -6.17
N GLY A 381 -7.04 -10.12 -5.25
CA GLY A 381 -7.53 -8.74 -5.17
C GLY A 381 -8.75 -8.43 -6.02
N LEU A 382 -9.53 -9.43 -6.43
CA LEU A 382 -10.67 -9.26 -7.34
C LEU A 382 -11.95 -8.77 -6.63
N GLN A 383 -11.98 -8.82 -5.29
CA GLN A 383 -13.11 -8.33 -4.49
C GLN A 383 -13.03 -6.81 -4.23
N ARG A 384 -14.20 -6.19 -4.04
CA ARG A 384 -14.34 -4.75 -3.72
C ARG A 384 -14.44 -4.45 -2.24
N GLU A 385 -14.76 -5.44 -1.41
CA GLU A 385 -14.79 -5.28 0.04
C GLU A 385 -13.40 -4.95 0.56
N ARG A 386 -13.31 -4.00 1.50
CA ARG A 386 -12.03 -3.50 2.00
C ARG A 386 -11.58 -4.30 3.21
N PRO A 387 -10.29 -4.67 3.29
CA PRO A 387 -9.76 -5.28 4.49
C PRO A 387 -9.69 -4.26 5.65
N ASP A 388 -9.72 -4.78 6.86
CA ASP A 388 -9.48 -4.04 8.09
C ASP A 388 -8.01 -3.60 8.16
N VAL A 389 -7.81 -2.30 8.01
CA VAL A 389 -6.48 -1.67 7.98
C VAL A 389 -5.73 -1.84 9.30
N ASP A 390 -6.43 -1.79 10.43
CA ASP A 390 -5.79 -1.83 11.74
C ASP A 390 -5.43 -3.27 12.13
N ARG A 391 -6.27 -4.27 11.79
CA ARG A 391 -5.90 -5.70 11.89
C ARG A 391 -4.67 -6.04 11.06
N ILE A 392 -4.59 -5.57 9.80
CA ILE A 392 -3.39 -5.80 8.97
C ILE A 392 -2.15 -5.14 9.60
N ARG A 393 -2.26 -3.92 10.14
CA ARG A 393 -1.13 -3.24 10.79
C ARG A 393 -0.59 -4.00 11.99
N ILE A 394 -1.49 -4.53 12.83
CA ILE A 394 -1.13 -5.40 13.96
C ILE A 394 -0.43 -6.67 13.44
N ALA A 395 -1.01 -7.34 12.44
CA ALA A 395 -0.45 -8.55 11.83
C ALA A 395 0.96 -8.32 11.24
N ILE A 396 1.18 -7.23 10.50
CA ILE A 396 2.50 -6.85 9.97
C ILE A 396 3.51 -6.66 11.11
N THR A 397 3.10 -5.98 12.18
CA THR A 397 3.98 -5.68 13.33
C THR A 397 4.37 -6.96 14.08
N LEU A 398 3.43 -7.90 14.26
CA LEU A 398 3.70 -9.24 14.80
C LEU A 398 4.64 -10.05 13.89
N LEU A 399 4.30 -10.16 12.60
CA LEU A 399 5.02 -11.02 11.65
C LEU A 399 6.47 -10.56 11.44
N ARG A 400 6.76 -9.24 11.49
CA ARG A 400 8.14 -8.73 11.48
C ARG A 400 8.95 -9.30 12.64
N THR A 401 8.38 -9.35 13.85
CA THR A 401 9.04 -9.91 15.03
C THR A 401 9.19 -11.43 14.93
N VAL A 402 8.15 -12.15 14.51
CA VAL A 402 8.19 -13.60 14.29
C VAL A 402 9.28 -13.97 13.27
N VAL A 403 9.40 -13.24 12.15
CA VAL A 403 10.48 -13.43 11.15
C VAL A 403 11.88 -13.20 11.74
N ALA A 404 12.03 -12.22 12.62
CA ALA A 404 13.31 -11.92 13.27
C ALA A 404 13.73 -13.01 14.27
N MET A 405 12.77 -13.61 14.99
CA MET A 405 12.99 -14.74 15.90
C MET A 405 13.16 -16.08 15.16
N ALA A 406 12.51 -16.27 14.00
CA ALA A 406 12.44 -17.55 13.29
C ALA A 406 13.79 -18.07 12.76
N PRO A 407 14.02 -19.41 12.73
CA PRO A 407 15.12 -20.03 11.99
C PRO A 407 15.05 -19.68 10.50
N ARG A 408 16.20 -19.50 9.83
CA ARG A 408 16.24 -19.02 8.43
C ARG A 408 15.31 -19.81 7.50
N ALA A 409 15.30 -21.14 7.58
CA ALA A 409 14.51 -22.02 6.73
C ALA A 409 12.97 -21.87 6.89
N ALA A 410 12.48 -21.40 8.04
CA ALA A 410 11.05 -21.24 8.30
C ALA A 410 10.50 -19.84 7.94
N ARG A 411 11.36 -18.92 7.50
CA ARG A 411 11.00 -17.53 7.17
C ARG A 411 10.26 -17.31 5.84
N PRO A 412 10.38 -18.12 4.77
CA PRO A 412 9.71 -17.83 3.49
C PRO A 412 8.20 -17.65 3.63
N ALA A 413 7.52 -18.50 4.40
CA ALA A 413 6.09 -18.39 4.67
C ALA A 413 5.67 -17.03 5.27
N PRO A 414 6.12 -16.62 6.47
CA PRO A 414 5.74 -15.34 7.06
C PRO A 414 6.29 -14.12 6.30
N LEU A 415 7.36 -14.26 5.51
CA LEU A 415 7.79 -13.22 4.56
C LEU A 415 6.78 -13.03 3.43
N CYS A 416 6.20 -14.11 2.89
CA CYS A 416 5.11 -14.01 1.91
C CYS A 416 3.84 -13.40 2.51
N MET A 417 3.51 -13.73 3.76
CA MET A 417 2.40 -13.10 4.48
C MET A 417 2.63 -11.59 4.63
N LEU A 418 3.83 -11.18 5.08
CA LEU A 418 4.23 -9.76 5.15
C LEU A 418 4.14 -9.08 3.79
N ALA A 419 4.53 -9.76 2.71
CA ALA A 419 4.45 -9.21 1.37
C ALA A 419 3.00 -8.93 0.93
N TRP A 420 2.13 -9.94 1.03
CA TRP A 420 0.74 -9.81 0.62
C TRP A 420 -0.04 -8.82 1.50
N LEU A 421 0.13 -8.87 2.83
CA LEU A 421 -0.48 -7.90 3.75
C LEU A 421 0.00 -6.47 3.46
N SER A 422 1.27 -6.28 3.13
CA SER A 422 1.77 -4.99 2.67
C SER A 422 1.07 -4.56 1.39
N TRP A 423 0.98 -5.43 0.38
CA TRP A 423 0.28 -5.14 -0.89
C TRP A 423 -1.22 -4.87 -0.72
N ALA A 424 -1.90 -5.53 0.22
CA ALA A 424 -3.32 -5.30 0.54
C ALA A 424 -3.57 -3.89 1.08
N LEU A 425 -2.61 -3.31 1.81
CA LEU A 425 -2.56 -1.89 2.20
C LEU A 425 -1.95 -0.98 1.11
N GLY A 426 -1.81 -1.48 -0.12
CA GLY A 426 -1.14 -0.81 -1.24
C GLY A 426 0.39 -0.78 -1.15
N SER A 427 1.05 -1.19 -0.06
CA SER A 427 2.51 -1.11 0.10
C SER A 427 3.31 -2.10 -0.80
N GLY A 428 3.08 -2.11 -2.11
CA GLY A 428 3.61 -3.05 -3.09
C GLY A 428 5.12 -2.97 -3.36
N SER A 429 5.77 -1.86 -3.00
CA SER A 429 7.24 -1.79 -2.95
C SER A 429 7.81 -2.48 -1.72
N VAL A 430 7.20 -2.28 -0.55
CA VAL A 430 7.51 -3.02 0.68
C VAL A 430 7.25 -4.52 0.46
N ALA A 431 6.14 -4.86 -0.20
CA ALA A 431 5.81 -6.23 -0.59
C ALA A 431 6.92 -6.89 -1.42
N GLY A 432 7.44 -6.18 -2.42
CA GLY A 432 8.56 -6.66 -3.25
C GLY A 432 9.81 -7.00 -2.42
N ILE A 433 10.18 -6.15 -1.44
CA ILE A 433 11.35 -6.40 -0.58
C ILE A 433 11.14 -7.67 0.27
N PHE A 434 9.93 -7.93 0.75
CA PHE A 434 9.63 -9.16 1.49
C PHE A 434 9.64 -10.41 0.60
N VAL A 435 9.13 -10.32 -0.64
CA VAL A 435 9.25 -11.39 -1.65
C VAL A 435 10.71 -11.70 -1.96
N ASP A 436 11.54 -10.68 -2.19
CA ASP A 436 12.97 -10.87 -2.48
C ASP A 436 13.71 -11.54 -1.33
N ARG A 437 13.37 -11.18 -0.08
CA ARG A 437 13.92 -11.86 1.11
C ARG A 437 13.49 -13.32 1.21
N ALA A 438 12.29 -13.67 0.75
CA ALA A 438 11.86 -15.07 0.68
C ALA A 438 12.65 -15.81 -0.41
N LEU A 439 12.75 -15.26 -1.62
CA LEU A 439 13.49 -15.85 -2.75
C LEU A 439 15.00 -15.97 -2.53
N VAL A 440 15.60 -15.09 -1.71
CA VAL A 440 17.00 -15.19 -1.24
C VAL A 440 17.21 -16.31 -0.22
N ILE A 441 16.14 -16.81 0.42
CA ILE A 441 16.19 -17.96 1.33
C ILE A 441 15.89 -19.26 0.57
N ASP A 442 14.86 -19.25 -0.27
CA ASP A 442 14.43 -20.34 -1.13
C ASP A 442 13.90 -19.76 -2.44
N SER A 443 14.67 -19.91 -3.52
CA SER A 443 14.35 -19.37 -4.85
C SER A 443 13.23 -20.11 -5.58
N GLN A 444 12.75 -21.24 -5.04
CA GLN A 444 11.65 -22.03 -5.58
C GLN A 444 10.39 -21.99 -4.70
N TYR A 445 10.38 -21.16 -3.64
CA TYR A 445 9.24 -21.06 -2.74
C TYR A 445 7.98 -20.55 -3.48
N SER A 446 7.04 -21.46 -3.75
CA SER A 446 5.96 -21.26 -4.73
C SER A 446 5.14 -19.98 -4.50
N MET A 447 4.75 -19.69 -3.26
CA MET A 447 4.01 -18.47 -2.92
C MET A 447 4.83 -17.19 -3.16
N ALA A 448 6.15 -17.21 -2.98
CA ALA A 448 6.99 -16.04 -3.29
C ALA A 448 7.04 -15.79 -4.81
N THR A 449 7.10 -16.85 -5.62
CA THR A 449 7.05 -16.76 -7.09
C THR A 449 5.68 -16.28 -7.58
N LEU A 450 4.58 -16.80 -7.01
CA LEU A 450 3.22 -16.35 -7.33
C LEU A 450 2.99 -14.89 -6.95
N LEU A 451 3.46 -14.47 -5.77
CA LEU A 451 3.42 -13.07 -5.36
C LEU A 451 4.28 -12.21 -6.28
N ASP A 452 5.51 -12.60 -6.67
CA ASP A 452 6.29 -11.78 -7.60
C ASP A 452 5.60 -11.66 -8.97
N LEU A 453 4.90 -12.69 -9.45
CA LEU A 453 4.11 -12.62 -10.69
C LEU A 453 2.91 -11.66 -10.56
N LEU A 454 2.06 -11.85 -9.54
CA LEU A 454 0.92 -10.97 -9.23
C LEU A 454 1.40 -9.51 -9.17
N LEU A 455 2.47 -9.29 -8.42
CA LEU A 455 3.05 -7.99 -8.22
C LEU A 455 3.68 -7.44 -9.53
N THR A 456 4.50 -8.19 -10.27
CA THR A 456 5.17 -7.70 -11.52
C THR A 456 4.20 -7.40 -12.66
N SER A 457 3.02 -8.00 -12.67
CA SER A 457 1.93 -7.63 -13.59
C SER A 457 1.47 -6.17 -13.43
N GLY A 458 1.73 -5.56 -12.27
CA GLY A 458 1.19 -4.24 -11.90
C GLY A 458 -0.25 -4.28 -11.41
N HIS A 459 -0.80 -5.46 -11.11
CA HIS A 459 -2.14 -5.60 -10.57
C HIS A 459 -2.29 -4.95 -9.18
N LEU A 460 -3.42 -4.29 -9.00
CA LEU A 460 -3.83 -3.63 -7.77
C LEU A 460 -5.21 -4.16 -7.40
N PRO A 461 -5.47 -4.42 -6.12
CA PRO A 461 -6.74 -4.99 -5.70
C PRO A 461 -7.88 -4.01 -5.96
N GLU A 462 -9.03 -4.52 -6.40
CA GLU A 462 -10.22 -3.74 -6.73
C GLU A 462 -10.76 -2.96 -5.51
N TRP A 463 -10.57 -3.48 -4.29
CA TRP A 463 -10.85 -2.75 -3.04
C TRP A 463 -9.99 -1.49 -2.83
N ALA A 464 -8.88 -1.31 -3.55
CA ALA A 464 -8.15 -0.04 -3.56
C ALA A 464 -8.99 1.09 -4.19
N PHE A 465 -9.79 0.76 -5.21
CA PHE A 465 -10.59 1.73 -5.99
C PHE A 465 -11.99 1.98 -5.42
N ALA A 466 -12.46 1.11 -4.52
CA ALA A 466 -13.76 1.26 -3.85
C ALA A 466 -13.92 2.65 -3.21
N VAL A 467 -15.12 3.23 -3.27
CA VAL A 467 -15.48 4.39 -2.45
C VAL A 467 -15.93 3.84 -1.09
N PRO A 468 -15.47 4.39 0.05
CA PRO A 468 -16.11 4.05 1.33
C PRO A 468 -17.59 4.41 1.23
N ARG A 469 -18.50 3.49 1.60
CA ARG A 469 -19.92 3.84 1.66
C ARG A 469 -20.09 4.90 2.74
N THR A 470 -20.36 6.14 2.34
CA THR A 470 -20.85 7.17 3.25
C THR A 470 -22.26 6.76 3.65
N GLY A 471 -22.50 6.60 4.96
CA GLY A 471 -23.81 6.22 5.53
C GLY A 471 -24.88 7.32 5.42
N GLU A 472 -24.83 8.11 4.36
CA GLU A 472 -25.77 9.18 4.02
C GLU A 472 -26.69 8.76 2.85
N GLU A 473 -26.31 7.73 2.07
CA GLU A 473 -27.12 7.13 0.98
C GLU A 473 -28.19 6.13 1.50
N GLU A 474 -28.83 6.42 2.64
CA GLU A 474 -29.97 5.63 3.16
C GLU A 474 -31.23 6.48 3.34
N ASN A 475 -31.25 7.71 2.79
CA ASN A 475 -32.40 8.62 2.87
C ASN A 475 -32.81 9.28 1.53
N ASP A 476 -32.49 8.65 0.40
CA ASP A 476 -33.17 8.93 -0.87
C ASP A 476 -34.36 7.97 -1.00
N GLY A 477 -35.39 8.27 -0.19
CA GLY A 477 -36.69 7.63 -0.30
C GLY A 477 -37.36 8.05 -1.60
N TYR A 478 -37.14 7.28 -2.66
CA TYR A 478 -37.99 7.30 -3.84
C TYR A 478 -39.41 6.90 -3.41
N ALA A 479 -40.27 7.90 -3.24
CA ALA A 479 -41.70 7.70 -3.30
C ALA A 479 -42.00 6.96 -4.61
N ARG A 480 -42.73 5.86 -4.52
CA ARG A 480 -43.35 5.26 -5.69
C ARG A 480 -44.43 6.21 -6.16
N ASP A 481 -44.22 6.86 -7.29
CA ASP A 481 -45.31 7.34 -8.13
C ASP A 481 -45.97 6.11 -8.80
N GLU A 482 -46.65 5.30 -7.99
CA GLU A 482 -47.68 4.35 -8.43
C GLU A 482 -49.00 5.13 -8.50
N ASP A 483 -49.19 5.96 -9.54
CA ASP A 483 -50.50 6.48 -10.00
C ASP A 483 -50.31 7.38 -11.25
N LEU A 484 -50.11 6.76 -12.43
CA LEU A 484 -50.35 7.34 -13.77
C LEU A 484 -50.06 6.27 -14.84
N ASP A 485 -51.07 5.44 -15.14
CA ASP A 485 -51.33 4.83 -16.47
C ASP A 485 -52.54 3.88 -16.37
N GLN A 486 -53.73 4.47 -16.25
CA GLN A 486 -54.99 3.90 -16.71
C GLN A 486 -55.68 4.98 -17.56
N ASP A 487 -56.46 4.56 -18.55
CA ASP A 487 -57.17 5.40 -19.54
C ASP A 487 -56.33 6.02 -20.68
N LEU A 488 -55.72 5.18 -21.51
CA LEU A 488 -55.77 5.38 -22.97
C LEU A 488 -56.17 4.07 -23.67
N ASP A 489 -57.46 4.00 -23.97
CA ASP A 489 -58.11 2.83 -24.55
C ASP A 489 -58.24 2.97 -26.07
N GLN A 490 -58.15 1.82 -26.75
CA GLN A 490 -58.67 1.51 -28.10
C GLN A 490 -58.03 2.10 -29.38
N ASN A 491 -58.00 1.21 -30.38
CA ASN A 491 -57.88 1.40 -31.83
C ASN A 491 -56.51 1.88 -32.38
N PHE A 492 -55.72 0.93 -32.89
CA PHE A 492 -55.41 0.92 -34.33
C PHE A 492 -55.13 -0.51 -34.81
N ASP A 493 -55.91 -0.95 -35.81
CA ASP A 493 -55.79 -2.25 -36.46
C ASP A 493 -54.65 -2.31 -37.48
N GLU A 494 -54.18 -3.54 -37.70
CA GLU A 494 -53.67 -4.12 -38.97
C GLU A 494 -52.42 -3.55 -39.68
N ASP A 495 -51.74 -4.50 -40.33
CA ASP A 495 -50.72 -4.38 -41.40
C ASP A 495 -49.47 -3.51 -41.19
N PHE A 496 -48.37 -4.18 -40.82
CA PHE A 496 -47.02 -3.75 -41.18
C PHE A 496 -46.29 -4.81 -42.02
N ASP A 497 -46.66 -4.86 -43.30
CA ASP A 497 -46.00 -5.71 -44.30
C ASP A 497 -44.76 -5.03 -44.91
N GLU A 498 -43.83 -5.84 -45.38
CA GLU A 498 -42.76 -5.54 -46.36
C GLU A 498 -42.29 -4.07 -46.58
N ARG A 499 -41.08 -3.72 -46.07
CA ARG A 499 -39.86 -3.62 -46.92
C ARG A 499 -38.62 -3.03 -46.23
N ALA A 500 -37.58 -3.86 -46.17
CA ALA A 500 -36.20 -3.37 -46.24
C ALA A 500 -35.80 -3.15 -47.72
N ALA A 501 -35.59 -1.91 -48.16
CA ALA A 501 -34.86 -1.60 -49.40
C ALA A 501 -34.41 -0.13 -49.51
N GLY A 502 -33.18 0.16 -49.07
CA GLY A 502 -32.28 1.17 -49.64
C GLY A 502 -32.65 2.67 -49.58
N ARG A 503 -31.83 3.43 -48.86
CA ARG A 503 -30.80 4.31 -49.46
C ARG A 503 -29.72 4.68 -48.46
#